data_AF-A0A353FHG0-F1
#
_entry.id   AF-A0A353FHG0-F1
#
_cell.length_a   1.000
_cell.length_b   1.000
_cell.length_c   1.000
_cell.angle_alpha   90.00
_cell.angle_beta   90.00
_cell.angle_gamma   90.00
#
_symmetry.space_group_name_H-M   'P 1'
#
loop_
_entity.id
_entity.type
_entity.pdbx_description
1 polymer ?
#
loop_
_entity_poly.entity_id
_entity_poly.type
_entity_poly.pdbx_seq_one_letter_code
_entity_poly.pdbx_strand_id
1 'polypeptide(L)'
;MQKLLGLLLFAFPLVAFSQAPSACSVKDSLEAELAGLQRDYAVVEKKFHAMNQLNNSLMLVRKEFRDSALIAEIERFEVNYYSKFREIQRKNTEYLLGIQTIKAELEVLKKKCPDPID
;
A
#
# COMPACT_ATOMS: atom_id res chain seq x y z
N MET A 1 39.91 9.37 -13.18
CA MET A 1 39.78 8.74 -14.51
C MET A 1 38.50 9.27 -15.17
N GLN A 2 38.60 9.72 -16.43
CA GLN A 2 37.49 9.90 -17.40
C GLN A 2 36.60 8.62 -17.46
N LYS A 3 35.33 8.59 -17.91
CA LYS A 3 34.63 9.16 -19.08
C LYS A 3 33.11 9.22 -18.75
N LEU A 4 32.32 10.24 -19.10
CA LEU A 4 31.79 10.59 -20.43
C LEU A 4 30.95 9.47 -21.06
N LEU A 5 29.62 9.62 -21.02
CA LEU A 5 28.59 9.11 -21.95
C LEU A 5 27.23 9.51 -21.34
N GLY A 6 26.49 10.51 -21.80
CA GLY A 6 26.35 10.95 -23.18
C GLY A 6 25.20 10.17 -23.82
N LEU A 7 23.99 10.71 -23.64
CA LEU A 7 22.88 10.71 -24.60
C LEU A 7 22.62 9.42 -25.40
N LEU A 8 21.57 8.68 -25.00
CA LEU A 8 20.75 7.90 -25.93
C LEU A 8 19.30 8.35 -25.78
N LEU A 9 19.02 9.53 -26.35
CA LEU A 9 17.75 9.75 -27.02
C LEU A 9 17.88 9.13 -28.41
N PHE A 10 16.74 8.62 -28.90
CA PHE A 10 16.46 8.01 -30.21
C PHE A 10 16.48 6.47 -30.29
N ALA A 11 15.34 5.96 -30.75
CA ALA A 11 15.04 4.63 -31.28
C ALA A 11 14.47 3.57 -30.33
N PHE A 12 13.24 3.78 -29.87
CA PHE A 12 12.25 2.69 -29.97
C PHE A 12 11.32 3.03 -31.15
N PRO A 13 11.51 2.38 -32.32
CA PRO A 13 10.61 2.54 -33.44
C PRO A 13 9.26 1.90 -33.09
N LEU A 14 8.22 2.54 -33.63
CA LEU A 14 6.88 2.00 -33.84
C LEU A 14 6.96 0.63 -34.52
N VAL A 15 7.10 -0.44 -33.73
CA VAL A 15 6.78 -1.79 -34.19
C VAL A 15 5.33 -2.04 -33.81
N ALA A 16 4.48 -1.97 -34.83
CA ALA A 16 3.10 -2.39 -34.81
C ALA A 16 3.01 -3.85 -34.31
N PHE A 17 2.52 -4.05 -33.10
CA PHE A 17 1.96 -5.33 -32.70
C PHE A 17 0.55 -5.43 -33.27
N SER A 18 0.44 -6.15 -34.37
CA SER A 18 -0.73 -6.90 -34.74
C SER A 18 -1.10 -7.87 -33.60
N GLN A 19 -1.95 -7.41 -32.68
CA GLN A 19 -2.99 -8.14 -31.92
C GLN A 19 -3.43 -7.26 -30.74
N ALA A 20 -4.53 -6.53 -30.95
CA ALA A 20 -5.20 -5.69 -29.96
C ALA A 20 -6.04 -6.42 -28.85
N PRO A 21 -6.19 -7.76 -28.75
CA PRO A 21 -6.85 -8.37 -27.59
C PRO A 21 -5.99 -8.42 -26.30
N SER A 22 -4.80 -7.82 -26.26
CA SER A 22 -3.85 -7.94 -25.13
C SER A 22 -3.93 -6.83 -24.07
N ALA A 23 -4.51 -5.66 -24.36
CA ALA A 23 -4.53 -4.53 -23.40
C ALA A 23 -5.77 -4.53 -22.49
N CYS A 24 -6.92 -4.99 -23.00
CA CYS A 24 -8.17 -5.02 -22.23
C CYS A 24 -8.21 -6.20 -21.25
N SER A 25 -7.65 -7.37 -21.59
CA SER A 25 -7.52 -8.49 -20.65
C SER A 25 -6.60 -8.17 -19.47
N VAL A 26 -5.57 -7.34 -19.69
CA VAL A 26 -4.70 -6.82 -18.62
C VAL A 26 -5.47 -5.81 -17.74
N LYS A 27 -6.31 -4.96 -18.34
CA LYS A 27 -7.20 -4.05 -17.59
C LYS A 27 -8.13 -4.83 -16.68
N ASP A 28 -8.85 -5.83 -17.20
CA ASP A 28 -9.79 -6.63 -16.41
C ASP A 28 -9.09 -7.36 -15.25
N SER A 29 -7.87 -7.87 -15.50
CA SER A 29 -7.05 -8.51 -14.47
C SER A 29 -6.63 -7.55 -13.36
N LEU A 30 -6.18 -6.34 -13.74
CA LEU A 30 -5.80 -5.29 -12.79
C LEU A 30 -7.00 -4.74 -12.00
N GLU A 31 -8.18 -4.68 -12.61
CA GLU A 31 -9.42 -4.29 -11.91
C GLU A 31 -9.83 -5.34 -10.87
N ALA A 32 -9.72 -6.63 -11.21
CA ALA A 32 -9.95 -7.72 -10.27
C ALA A 32 -8.92 -7.71 -9.12
N GLU A 33 -7.65 -7.47 -9.44
CA GLU A 33 -6.58 -7.34 -8.45
C GLU A 33 -6.82 -6.13 -7.53
N LEU A 34 -7.19 -4.97 -8.08
CA LEU A 34 -7.52 -3.78 -7.31
C LEU A 34 -8.67 -4.05 -6.33
N ALA A 35 -9.73 -4.73 -6.79
CA ALA A 35 -10.86 -5.09 -5.93
C ALA A 35 -10.46 -6.08 -4.82
N GLY A 36 -9.55 -7.02 -5.10
CA GLY A 36 -8.94 -7.89 -4.09
C GLY A 36 -8.16 -7.08 -3.05
N LEU A 37 -7.25 -6.24 -3.52
CA LEU A 37 -6.37 -5.43 -2.69
C LEU A 37 -7.13 -4.44 -1.80
N GLN A 38 -8.22 -3.85 -2.31
CA GLN A 38 -9.11 -2.98 -1.54
C GLN A 38 -9.82 -3.70 -0.39
N ARG A 39 -10.24 -4.95 -0.60
CA ARG A 39 -10.85 -5.76 0.47
C ARG A 39 -9.85 -6.09 1.56
N ASP A 40 -8.65 -6.50 1.18
CA ASP A 40 -7.58 -6.80 2.13
C ASP A 40 -7.14 -5.54 2.90
N TYR A 41 -7.03 -4.41 2.19
CA TYR A 41 -6.76 -3.11 2.79
C TYR A 41 -7.79 -2.75 3.86
N ALA A 42 -9.09 -2.89 3.58
CA ALA A 42 -10.14 -2.57 4.55
C ALA A 42 -10.02 -3.39 5.86
N VAL A 43 -9.59 -4.66 5.76
CA VAL A 43 -9.32 -5.50 6.94
C VAL A 43 -8.13 -4.97 7.74
N VAL A 44 -7.05 -4.59 7.07
CA VAL A 44 -5.85 -4.06 7.71
C VAL A 44 -6.11 -2.67 8.30
N GLU A 45 -6.84 -1.81 7.61
CA GLU A 45 -7.23 -0.48 8.07
C GLU A 45 -8.03 -0.54 9.37
N LYS A 46 -9.00 -1.47 9.46
CA LYS A 46 -9.76 -1.69 10.70
C LYS A 46 -8.85 -2.10 11.86
N LYS A 47 -7.86 -2.98 11.61
CA LYS A 47 -6.87 -3.37 12.63
C LYS A 47 -5.97 -2.21 13.02
N PHE A 48 -5.53 -1.42 12.05
CA PHE A 48 -4.71 -0.23 12.28
C PHE A 48 -5.46 0.79 13.16
N HIS A 49 -6.73 1.05 12.87
CA HIS A 49 -7.55 1.95 13.65
C HIS A 49 -7.75 1.45 15.10
N ALA A 50 -8.07 0.16 15.27
CA ALA A 50 -8.21 -0.44 16.60
C ALA A 50 -6.91 -0.36 17.42
N MET A 51 -5.76 -0.61 16.79
CA MET A 51 -4.47 -0.46 17.46
C MET A 51 -4.20 1.00 17.85
N ASN A 52 -4.50 1.96 16.99
CA ASN A 52 -4.38 3.38 17.32
C ASN A 52 -5.23 3.79 18.54
N GLN A 53 -6.47 3.28 18.64
CA GLN A 53 -7.31 3.50 19.82
C GLN A 53 -6.69 2.88 21.08
N LEU A 54 -6.11 1.69 20.96
CA LEU A 54 -5.39 1.04 22.06
C LEU A 54 -4.15 1.85 22.47
N ASN A 55 -3.39 2.42 21.53
CA ASN A 55 -2.26 3.30 21.83
C ASN A 55 -2.67 4.49 22.70
N ASN A 56 -3.76 5.16 22.31
CA ASN A 56 -4.25 6.33 23.04
C ASN A 56 -4.65 5.95 24.47
N SER A 57 -5.30 4.80 24.64
CA SER A 57 -5.68 4.27 25.95
C SER A 57 -4.45 3.90 26.78
N LEU A 58 -3.44 3.27 26.17
CA LEU A 58 -2.20 2.86 26.80
C LEU A 58 -1.38 4.05 27.30
N MET A 59 -1.32 5.14 26.52
CA MET A 59 -0.68 6.38 26.95
C MET A 59 -1.31 6.98 28.22
N LEU A 60 -2.64 6.89 28.34
CA LEU A 60 -3.35 7.34 29.55
C LEU A 60 -3.02 6.46 30.76
N VAL A 61 -3.08 5.14 30.58
CA VAL A 61 -2.75 4.16 31.64
C VAL A 61 -1.29 4.32 32.08
N ARG A 62 -0.33 4.44 31.15
CA ARG A 62 1.09 4.68 31.47
C ARG A 62 1.27 5.93 32.33
N LYS A 63 0.52 6.99 32.04
CA LYS A 63 0.59 8.25 32.79
C LYS A 63 0.05 8.09 34.22
N GLU A 64 -1.06 7.37 34.39
CA GLU A 64 -1.71 7.17 35.68
C GLU A 64 -0.89 6.27 36.61
N PHE A 65 -0.28 5.22 36.07
CA PHE A 65 0.43 4.20 36.85
C PHE A 65 1.96 4.38 36.83
N ARG A 66 2.47 5.54 36.41
CA ARG A 66 3.89 5.83 36.20
C ARG A 66 4.77 5.47 37.40
N ASP A 67 4.31 5.79 38.60
CA ASP A 67 5.07 5.59 39.84
C ASP A 67 4.59 4.36 40.63
N SER A 68 3.79 3.51 40.00
CA SER A 68 3.27 2.28 40.61
C SER A 68 4.18 1.09 40.34
N ALA A 69 4.08 0.06 41.18
CA ALA A 69 4.74 -1.22 40.92
C ALA A 69 4.28 -1.89 39.60
N LEU A 70 3.13 -1.46 39.03
CA LEU A 70 2.57 -1.99 37.79
C LEU A 70 3.23 -1.43 36.52
N ILE A 71 4.12 -0.44 36.64
CA ILE A 71 4.76 0.18 35.47
C ILE A 71 5.58 -0.83 34.66
N ALA A 72 6.21 -1.79 35.33
CA ALA A 72 7.01 -2.83 34.67
C ALA A 72 6.15 -3.80 33.84
N GLU A 73 4.92 -4.09 34.26
CA GLU A 73 3.96 -4.86 33.47
C GLU A 73 3.47 -4.06 32.25
N ILE A 74 3.20 -2.76 32.44
CA ILE A 74 2.78 -1.86 31.35
C ILE A 74 3.87 -1.76 30.28
N GLU A 75 5.14 -1.56 30.68
CA GLU A 75 6.26 -1.48 29.74
C GLU A 75 6.50 -2.79 28.98
N ARG A 76 6.35 -3.94 29.65
CA ARG A 76 6.41 -5.26 28.97
C ARG A 76 5.30 -5.44 27.95
N PHE A 77 4.08 -4.99 28.27
CA PHE A 77 2.97 -4.99 27.33
C PHE A 77 3.25 -4.07 26.13
N GLU A 78 3.77 -2.86 26.39
CA GLU A 78 4.09 -1.86 25.37
C GLU A 78 5.10 -2.37 24.32
N VAL A 79 6.14 -3.08 24.74
CA VAL A 79 7.12 -3.66 23.79
C VAL A 79 6.42 -4.58 22.78
N ASN A 80 5.54 -5.46 23.26
CA ASN A 80 4.79 -6.38 22.41
C ASN A 80 3.76 -5.64 21.54
N TYR A 81 3.06 -4.68 22.12
CA TYR A 81 2.09 -3.83 21.45
C TYR A 81 2.75 -3.05 20.29
N TYR A 82 3.84 -2.32 20.55
CA TYR A 82 4.52 -1.50 19.53
C TYR A 82 5.14 -2.34 18.41
N SER A 83 5.61 -3.55 18.71
CA SER A 83 6.05 -4.50 17.68
C SER A 83 4.93 -4.82 16.69
N LYS A 84 3.77 -5.24 17.20
CA LYS A 84 2.58 -5.53 16.38
C LYS A 84 2.03 -4.29 15.67
N PHE A 85 2.05 -3.14 16.35
CA PHE A 85 1.55 -1.90 15.78
C PHE A 85 2.35 -1.49 14.55
N ARG A 86 3.69 -1.56 14.62
CA ARG A 86 4.57 -1.28 13.48
C ARG A 86 4.34 -2.26 12.32
N GLU A 87 4.11 -3.54 12.61
CA GLU A 87 3.79 -4.52 11.56
C GLU A 87 2.50 -4.16 10.82
N ILE A 88 1.44 -3.83 11.56
CA ILE A 88 0.14 -3.44 10.99
C ILE A 88 0.28 -2.14 10.23
N GLN A 89 1.00 -1.15 10.76
CA GLN A 89 1.28 0.12 10.09
C GLN A 89 2.02 -0.11 8.77
N ARG A 90 3.06 -0.97 8.75
CA ARG A 90 3.79 -1.31 7.52
C ARG A 90 2.85 -1.92 6.48
N LYS A 91 2.06 -2.94 6.85
CA LYS A 91 1.08 -3.57 5.95
C LYS A 91 0.08 -2.54 5.42
N ASN A 92 -0.45 -1.68 6.28
CA ASN A 92 -1.40 -0.64 5.88
C ASN A 92 -0.82 0.29 4.80
N THR A 93 0.44 0.70 4.96
CA THR A 93 1.17 1.50 3.96
C THR A 93 1.41 0.73 2.66
N GLU A 94 1.80 -0.54 2.74
CA GLU A 94 2.04 -1.40 1.57
C GLU A 94 0.77 -1.57 0.73
N TYR A 95 -0.35 -1.87 1.38
CA TYR A 95 -1.65 -1.97 0.69
C TYR A 95 -2.06 -0.64 0.05
N LEU A 96 -1.90 0.50 0.76
CA LEU A 96 -2.20 1.82 0.19
C LEU A 96 -1.37 2.14 -1.04
N LEU A 97 -0.06 1.89 -0.98
CA LEU A 97 0.84 2.09 -2.11
C LEU A 97 0.46 1.18 -3.29
N GLY A 98 0.21 -0.12 -3.04
CA GLY A 98 -0.23 -1.05 -4.07
C GLY A 98 -1.52 -0.60 -4.76
N ILE A 99 -2.51 -0.15 -3.98
CA ILE A 99 -3.77 0.38 -4.52
C ILE A 99 -3.52 1.60 -5.41
N GLN A 100 -2.65 2.52 -4.99
CA GLN A 100 -2.33 3.71 -5.78
C GLN A 100 -1.59 3.36 -7.07
N THR A 101 -0.66 2.41 -7.02
CA THR A 101 0.08 1.93 -8.20
C THR A 101 -0.88 1.31 -9.22
N ILE A 102 -1.73 0.37 -8.81
CA ILE A 102 -2.69 -0.28 -9.73
C ILE A 102 -3.67 0.75 -10.32
N LYS A 103 -4.15 1.70 -9.50
CA LYS A 103 -4.99 2.80 -10.00
C LYS A 103 -4.27 3.63 -11.07
N ALA A 104 -3.00 3.96 -10.86
CA ALA A 104 -2.22 4.72 -11.84
C ALA A 104 -2.03 3.93 -13.15
N GLU A 105 -1.76 2.63 -13.06
CA GLU A 105 -1.66 1.75 -14.24
C GLU A 105 -2.99 1.66 -15.01
N LEU A 106 -4.11 1.51 -14.29
CA LEU A 106 -5.44 1.52 -14.88
C LEU A 106 -5.77 2.84 -15.59
N GLU A 107 -5.40 3.99 -15.02
CA GLU A 107 -5.58 5.30 -15.68
C GLU A 107 -4.77 5.42 -16.99
N VAL A 108 -3.58 4.81 -17.05
CA VAL A 108 -2.81 4.72 -18.30
C VAL A 108 -3.49 3.80 -19.31
N LEU A 109 -4.07 2.68 -18.86
CA LEU A 109 -4.74 1.70 -19.71
C LEU A 109 -6.10 2.18 -20.23
N LYS A 110 -6.88 2.96 -19.46
CA LYS A 110 -8.15 3.56 -19.91
C LYS A 110 -8.02 4.39 -21.18
N LYS A 111 -6.87 5.04 -21.38
CA LYS A 111 -6.58 5.80 -22.61
C LYS A 111 -6.38 4.90 -23.84
N LYS A 112 -6.02 3.63 -23.63
CA LYS A 112 -5.72 2.64 -24.68
C LYS A 112 -6.88 1.65 -24.90
N CYS A 113 -7.65 1.36 -23.86
CA CYS A 113 -8.86 0.56 -23.89
C CYS A 113 -9.97 1.36 -23.19
N PRO A 114 -10.62 2.31 -23.90
CA PRO A 114 -11.76 3.03 -23.34
C PRO A 114 -12.88 2.04 -23.04
N ASP A 115 -13.57 2.27 -21.94
CA ASP A 115 -14.78 1.51 -21.64
C ASP A 115 -15.78 1.66 -22.80
N PRO A 116 -16.53 0.58 -23.13
CA PRO A 116 -17.63 0.71 -24.09
C PRO A 116 -18.54 1.84 -23.61
N ILE A 117 -18.82 2.78 -24.51
CA ILE A 117 -19.77 3.86 -24.24
C ILE A 117 -21.15 3.20 -24.16
N ASP A 118 -21.75 3.25 -22.97
CA ASP A 118 -23.14 2.85 -22.69
C ASP A 118 -24.14 3.55 -23.63
#